data_AF-B9G964-F1
#
_entry.id   AF-B9G964-F1
#
_cell.length_a   1.000
_cell.length_b   1.000
_cell.length_c   1.000
_cell.angle_alpha   90.00
_cell.angle_beta   90.00
_cell.angle_gamma   90.00
#
_symmetry.space_group_name_H-M   'P 1'
#
loop_
_entity.id
_entity.type
_entity.pdbx_description
1 polymer ?
#
loop_
_entity_poly.entity_id
_entity_poly.type
_entity_poly.pdbx_seq_one_letter_code
_entity_poly.pdbx_strand_id
1 'polypeptide(L)'
;MEKPGDDEKLTVPLLEPKPATYKHQEDDDAEEDEVGSVRRRVVEENKKLWVVAGPSICARFSSFGVTVISQAFIGHIGATELAAYALVSTVLMRFSNGILLGMASALETLCGQSYGAKQYHMLGIYLQRSWLVLFCCAVILLPVYIFTTPLLIALGQDPEISAVAGTISLWYIPVMFSYIWAFTLQMYLQAQSKNMIVTYLAFLNLGIHLFLSWLLTVKFQLGLAGVMGSMVISFWIPVFGQLAFVFFGGCPLTWTGFSSSAFTDLGAIMKLSLSSGVMLCLELWYNTILVLLTGYMKNAEVALDALSIWAFGSACFLEH
;
A
#
# COMPACT_ATOMS: atom_id res chain seq x y z
N MET A 1 74.46 25.09 -59.09
CA MET A 1 74.11 26.30 -58.33
C MET A 1 72.87 25.99 -57.49
N GLU A 2 72.94 25.27 -56.38
CA GLU A 2 73.74 25.41 -55.12
C GLU A 2 73.00 26.13 -53.99
N LYS A 3 73.02 25.51 -52.81
CA LYS A 3 72.71 26.05 -51.45
C LYS A 3 73.90 26.92 -50.97
N PRO A 4 73.84 27.82 -49.94
CA PRO A 4 73.10 27.80 -48.64
C PRO A 4 72.25 29.09 -48.38
N GLY A 5 71.68 29.38 -47.20
CA GLY A 5 71.46 28.59 -45.96
C GLY A 5 71.60 29.40 -44.64
N ASP A 6 70.78 29.01 -43.65
CA ASP A 6 70.76 29.27 -42.18
C ASP A 6 70.71 30.69 -41.54
N ASP A 7 70.06 30.69 -40.36
CA ASP A 7 70.05 31.60 -39.19
C ASP A 7 69.24 32.93 -39.10
N GLU A 8 68.09 32.79 -38.42
CA GLU A 8 67.70 33.50 -37.18
C GLU A 8 67.46 35.04 -37.17
N LYS A 9 66.18 35.44 -37.09
CA LYS A 9 65.70 36.16 -35.88
C LYS A 9 64.20 36.15 -35.60
N LEU A 10 63.89 35.88 -34.34
CA LEU A 10 62.61 35.97 -33.65
C LEU A 10 62.04 37.41 -33.64
N THR A 11 60.77 37.61 -34.00
CA THR A 11 59.75 38.39 -33.24
C THR A 11 58.42 38.47 -34.00
N VAL A 12 57.40 37.76 -33.50
CA VAL A 12 56.00 37.97 -33.90
C VAL A 12 55.36 38.88 -32.85
N PRO A 13 54.69 39.99 -33.21
CA PRO A 13 53.93 40.78 -32.25
C PRO A 13 52.79 39.95 -31.65
N LEU A 14 52.59 40.08 -30.33
CA LEU A 14 51.61 39.28 -29.60
C LEU A 14 50.17 39.49 -30.10
N LEU A 15 49.38 38.42 -29.98
CA LEU A 15 47.92 38.48 -30.04
C LEU A 15 47.38 39.54 -29.07
N GLU A 16 46.53 40.43 -29.56
CA GLU A 16 45.70 41.27 -28.70
C GLU A 16 44.80 40.37 -27.84
N PRO A 17 44.67 40.61 -26.52
CA PRO A 17 43.79 39.82 -25.68
C PRO A 17 42.33 40.15 -26.02
N LYS A 18 41.64 39.22 -26.69
CA LYS A 18 40.18 39.24 -26.77
C LYS A 18 39.60 39.32 -25.35
N PRO A 19 38.66 40.23 -25.07
CA PRO A 19 38.03 40.29 -23.74
C PRO A 19 37.30 38.98 -23.45
N ALA A 20 37.60 38.37 -22.30
CA ALA A 20 37.04 37.10 -21.85
C ALA A 20 35.60 37.24 -21.31
N THR A 21 34.75 37.97 -22.04
CA THR A 21 33.43 38.42 -21.57
C THR A 21 32.26 37.85 -22.40
N TYR A 22 32.55 37.00 -23.39
CA TYR A 22 31.55 36.43 -24.31
C TYR A 22 31.37 34.90 -24.19
N LYS A 23 32.02 34.24 -23.23
CA LYS A 23 31.80 32.80 -22.97
C LYS A 23 31.00 32.53 -21.69
N HIS A 24 31.34 33.20 -20.59
CA HIS A 24 30.58 33.08 -19.35
C HIS A 24 29.08 33.40 -19.55
N GLN A 25 28.73 34.41 -20.35
CA GLN A 25 27.33 34.73 -20.61
C GLN A 25 26.58 33.58 -21.34
N GLU A 26 27.18 32.97 -22.37
CA GLU A 26 26.55 31.86 -23.12
C GLU A 26 26.50 30.57 -22.29
N ASP A 27 27.51 30.30 -21.46
CA ASP A 27 27.54 29.15 -20.55
C ASP A 27 26.56 29.33 -19.38
N ASP A 28 26.49 30.51 -18.75
CA ASP A 28 25.56 30.84 -17.64
C ASP A 28 24.09 30.84 -18.14
N ASP A 29 23.80 31.46 -19.30
CA ASP A 29 22.45 31.46 -19.90
C ASP A 29 22.00 30.02 -20.26
N ALA A 30 22.92 29.16 -20.72
CA ALA A 30 22.64 27.76 -21.02
C ALA A 30 22.44 26.89 -19.76
N GLU A 31 23.19 27.14 -18.67
CA GLU A 31 22.96 26.50 -17.38
C GLU A 31 21.63 26.93 -16.75
N GLU A 32 21.24 28.22 -16.84
CA GLU A 32 19.92 28.68 -16.36
C GLU A 32 18.76 28.05 -17.16
N ASP A 33 18.88 27.91 -18.48
CA ASP A 33 17.88 27.24 -19.32
C ASP A 33 17.81 25.72 -19.06
N GLU A 34 18.93 25.03 -18.84
CA GLU A 34 18.96 23.63 -18.39
C GLU A 34 18.29 23.46 -17.01
N VAL A 35 18.65 24.30 -16.03
CA VAL A 35 18.07 24.27 -14.68
C VAL A 35 16.58 24.60 -14.71
N GLY A 36 16.16 25.56 -15.54
CA GLY A 36 14.75 25.88 -15.79
C GLY A 36 13.98 24.71 -16.41
N SER A 37 14.58 24.05 -17.41
CA SER A 37 14.06 22.85 -18.07
C SER A 37 13.92 21.68 -17.09
N VAL A 38 14.94 21.39 -16.28
CA VAL A 38 14.93 20.34 -15.25
C VAL A 38 13.87 20.65 -14.18
N ARG A 39 13.84 21.88 -13.65
CA ARG A 39 12.83 22.31 -12.67
C ARG A 39 11.41 22.15 -13.20
N ARG A 40 11.18 22.49 -14.47
CA ARG A 40 9.88 22.31 -15.13
C ARG A 40 9.51 20.84 -15.26
N ARG A 41 10.43 19.97 -15.70
CA ARG A 41 10.22 18.51 -15.76
C ARG A 41 9.87 17.94 -14.39
N VAL A 42 10.61 18.30 -13.34
CA VAL A 42 10.34 17.89 -11.95
C VAL A 42 8.95 18.32 -11.49
N VAL A 43 8.51 19.55 -11.79
CA VAL A 43 7.15 20.02 -11.48
C VAL A 43 6.08 19.23 -12.25
N GLU A 44 6.31 18.94 -13.52
CA GLU A 44 5.37 18.16 -14.36
C GLU A 44 5.29 16.68 -13.92
N GLU A 45 6.40 16.07 -13.48
CA GLU A 45 6.45 14.72 -12.92
C GLU A 45 5.82 14.64 -11.54
N ASN A 46 6.17 15.56 -10.63
CA ASN A 46 5.54 15.68 -9.32
C ASN A 46 4.02 15.85 -9.44
N LYS A 47 3.54 16.65 -10.40
CA LYS A 47 2.10 16.80 -10.66
C LYS A 47 1.43 15.48 -11.09
N LYS A 48 2.10 14.65 -11.90
CA LYS A 48 1.60 13.31 -12.28
C LYS A 48 1.57 12.37 -11.08
N LEU A 49 2.60 12.40 -10.24
CA LEU A 49 2.69 11.59 -9.01
C LEU A 49 1.52 11.93 -8.06
N TRP A 50 1.25 13.22 -7.82
CA TRP A 50 0.15 13.67 -6.96
C TRP A 50 -1.25 13.25 -7.45
N VAL A 51 -1.47 13.08 -8.76
CA VAL A 51 -2.74 12.56 -9.31
C VAL A 51 -3.02 11.11 -8.89
N VAL A 52 -1.98 10.35 -8.54
CA VAL A 52 -2.11 8.95 -8.07
C VAL A 52 -1.99 8.89 -6.54
N ALA A 53 -0.97 9.54 -5.97
CA ALA A 53 -0.62 9.47 -4.56
C ALA A 53 -1.65 10.15 -3.64
N GLY A 54 -2.10 11.37 -3.98
CA GLY A 54 -3.07 12.11 -3.16
C GLY A 54 -4.38 11.33 -2.91
N PRO A 55 -5.02 10.79 -3.97
CA PRO A 55 -6.18 9.91 -3.84
C PRO A 55 -5.90 8.65 -2.98
N SER A 56 -4.71 8.05 -3.09
CA SER A 56 -4.31 6.87 -2.29
C SER A 56 -4.17 7.21 -0.81
N ILE A 57 -3.52 8.34 -0.48
CA ILE A 57 -3.37 8.83 0.89
C ILE A 57 -4.74 9.07 1.53
N CYS A 58 -5.66 9.74 0.82
CA CYS A 58 -7.02 9.95 1.29
C CYS A 58 -7.79 8.64 1.50
N ALA A 59 -7.65 7.66 0.59
CA ALA A 59 -8.26 6.34 0.75
C ALA A 59 -7.70 5.58 1.96
N ARG A 60 -6.37 5.57 2.16
CA ARG A 60 -5.71 4.97 3.34
C ARG A 60 -6.19 5.61 4.64
N PHE A 61 -6.25 6.94 4.70
CA PHE A 61 -6.76 7.67 5.87
C PHE A 61 -8.20 7.26 6.21
N SER A 62 -9.05 7.17 5.19
CA SER A 62 -10.45 6.78 5.35
C SER A 62 -10.59 5.32 5.82
N SER A 63 -9.79 4.39 5.29
CA SER A 63 -9.72 3.00 5.74
C SER A 63 -9.22 2.86 7.17
N PHE A 64 -8.22 3.67 7.58
CA PHE A 64 -7.77 3.73 8.98
C PHE A 64 -8.88 4.24 9.91
N GLY A 65 -9.68 5.21 9.45
CA GLY A 65 -10.86 5.71 10.16
C GLY A 65 -11.88 4.61 10.50
N VAL A 66 -12.10 3.63 9.61
CA VAL A 66 -12.99 2.47 9.88
C VAL A 66 -12.48 1.65 11.07
N THR A 67 -11.17 1.38 11.12
CA THR A 67 -10.54 0.66 12.24
C THR A 67 -10.65 1.45 13.55
N VAL A 68 -10.39 2.76 13.54
CA VAL A 68 -10.49 3.63 14.72
C VAL A 68 -11.92 3.70 15.25
N ILE A 69 -12.92 3.84 14.37
CA ILE A 69 -14.34 3.84 14.76
C ILE A 69 -14.72 2.49 15.39
N SER A 70 -14.37 1.37 14.74
CA SER A 70 -14.65 0.03 15.28
C SER A 70 -14.02 -0.15 16.67
N GLN A 71 -12.77 0.26 16.84
CA GLN A 71 -12.06 0.18 18.13
C GLN A 71 -12.70 1.07 19.21
N ALA A 72 -13.15 2.29 18.86
CA ALA A 72 -13.83 3.18 19.80
C ALA A 72 -15.17 2.61 20.29
N PHE A 73 -15.98 2.04 19.39
CA PHE A 73 -17.22 1.37 19.77
C PHE A 73 -16.99 0.11 20.61
N ILE A 74 -15.92 -0.67 20.33
CA ILE A 74 -15.54 -1.82 21.18
C ILE A 74 -15.09 -1.36 22.57
N GLY A 75 -14.32 -0.28 22.66
CA GLY A 75 -13.92 0.30 23.95
C GLY A 75 -15.08 0.79 24.82
N HIS A 76 -16.23 1.12 24.23
CA HIS A 76 -17.46 1.42 24.96
C HIS A 76 -18.23 0.19 25.45
N ILE A 77 -17.95 -1.01 24.92
CA ILE A 77 -18.59 -2.27 25.38
C ILE A 77 -17.89 -2.76 26.64
N GLY A 78 -16.56 -2.85 26.63
CA GLY A 78 -15.80 -3.33 27.77
C GLY A 78 -14.30 -3.42 27.52
N ALA A 79 -13.55 -3.52 28.63
CA ALA A 79 -12.10 -3.62 28.58
C ALA A 79 -11.63 -4.99 28.05
N THR A 80 -12.36 -6.08 28.37
CA THR A 80 -12.06 -7.44 27.89
C THR A 80 -12.20 -7.53 26.37
N GLU A 81 -13.28 -6.97 25.81
CA GLU A 81 -13.53 -6.92 24.36
C GLU A 81 -12.50 -6.06 23.65
N LEU A 82 -12.12 -4.92 24.23
CA LEU A 82 -11.09 -4.04 23.66
C LEU A 82 -9.71 -4.72 23.67
N ALA A 83 -9.34 -5.39 24.76
CA ALA A 83 -8.09 -6.15 24.85
C ALA A 83 -8.06 -7.31 23.85
N ALA A 84 -9.15 -8.07 23.75
CA ALA A 84 -9.30 -9.15 22.77
C ALA A 84 -9.24 -8.64 21.32
N TYR A 85 -9.92 -7.52 21.00
CA TYR A 85 -9.87 -6.89 19.69
C TYR A 85 -8.46 -6.39 19.35
N ALA A 86 -7.80 -5.68 20.28
CA ALA A 86 -6.44 -5.21 20.10
C ALA A 86 -5.47 -6.39 19.85
N LEU A 87 -5.61 -7.49 20.57
CA LEU A 87 -4.80 -8.68 20.40
C LEU A 87 -5.02 -9.33 19.01
N VAL A 88 -6.27 -9.60 18.63
CA VAL A 88 -6.58 -10.22 17.32
C VAL A 88 -6.16 -9.31 16.16
N SER A 89 -6.40 -8.00 16.26
CA SER A 89 -6.02 -7.03 15.22
C SER A 89 -4.50 -6.87 15.10
N THR A 90 -3.75 -6.82 16.21
CA THR A 90 -2.29 -6.60 16.17
C THR A 90 -1.49 -7.86 15.84
N VAL A 91 -1.97 -9.06 16.20
CA VAL A 91 -1.27 -10.32 15.96
C VAL A 91 -1.80 -11.02 14.72
N LEU A 92 -3.05 -11.50 14.75
CA LEU A 92 -3.60 -12.35 13.69
C LEU A 92 -3.85 -11.55 12.41
N MET A 93 -4.48 -10.38 12.53
CA MET A 93 -4.83 -9.60 11.36
C MET A 93 -3.59 -8.98 10.69
N ARG A 94 -2.63 -8.42 11.44
CA ARG A 94 -1.39 -7.92 10.82
C ARG A 94 -0.57 -9.03 10.15
N PHE A 95 -0.58 -10.26 10.67
CA PHE A 95 0.07 -11.40 10.02
C PHE A 95 -0.58 -11.77 8.67
N SER A 96 -1.88 -12.04 8.65
CA SER A 96 -2.58 -12.40 7.41
C SER A 96 -2.58 -11.25 6.39
N ASN A 97 -2.76 -10.01 6.88
CA ASN A 97 -2.76 -8.81 6.06
C ASN A 97 -1.39 -8.56 5.41
N GLY A 98 -0.30 -8.74 6.16
CA GLY A 98 1.07 -8.61 5.63
C GLY A 98 1.37 -9.61 4.52
N ILE A 99 0.96 -10.86 4.69
CA ILE A 99 1.10 -11.90 3.66
C ILE A 99 0.24 -11.53 2.43
N LEU A 100 -1.05 -11.24 2.60
CA LEU A 100 -1.94 -10.95 1.48
C LEU A 100 -1.55 -9.67 0.72
N LEU A 101 -1.16 -8.61 1.42
CA LEU A 101 -0.69 -7.36 0.81
C LEU A 101 0.64 -7.55 0.07
N GLY A 102 1.61 -8.26 0.65
CA GLY A 102 2.88 -8.56 -0.02
C GLY A 102 2.70 -9.48 -1.23
N MET A 103 1.77 -10.46 -1.15
CA MET A 103 1.39 -11.26 -2.32
C MET A 103 0.68 -10.42 -3.39
N ALA A 104 -0.10 -9.41 -2.99
CA ALA A 104 -0.78 -8.48 -3.89
C ALA A 104 0.20 -7.53 -4.60
N SER A 105 1.26 -7.01 -3.95
CA SER A 105 2.17 -6.02 -4.56
C SER A 105 2.91 -6.53 -5.81
N ALA A 106 3.05 -7.86 -5.97
CA ALA A 106 3.46 -8.48 -7.23
C ALA A 106 2.53 -8.10 -8.41
N LEU A 107 1.22 -7.97 -8.18
CA LEU A 107 0.24 -7.48 -9.16
C LEU A 107 0.48 -6.03 -9.52
N GLU A 108 0.87 -5.18 -8.56
CA GLU A 108 1.15 -3.77 -8.82
C GLU A 108 2.33 -3.62 -9.79
N THR A 109 3.44 -4.31 -9.53
CA THR A 109 4.59 -4.33 -10.45
C THR A 109 4.18 -4.82 -11.85
N LEU A 110 3.47 -5.95 -11.93
CA LEU A 110 3.04 -6.54 -13.21
C LEU A 110 2.06 -5.62 -13.96
N CYS A 111 1.10 -5.01 -13.28
CA CYS A 111 0.15 -4.08 -13.87
C CYS A 111 0.84 -2.80 -14.34
N GLY A 112 1.72 -2.20 -13.52
CA GLY A 112 2.45 -0.98 -13.85
C GLY A 112 3.35 -1.17 -15.08
N GLN A 113 4.15 -2.24 -15.11
CA GLN A 113 4.99 -2.59 -16.25
C GLN A 113 4.15 -2.81 -17.53
N SER A 114 3.06 -3.60 -17.42
CA SER A 114 2.22 -3.92 -18.57
C SER A 114 1.43 -2.71 -19.09
N TYR A 115 0.99 -1.82 -18.20
CA TYR A 115 0.29 -0.59 -18.57
C TYR A 115 1.24 0.39 -19.27
N GLY A 116 2.46 0.56 -18.76
CA GLY A 116 3.53 1.32 -19.43
C GLY A 116 3.90 0.75 -20.80
N ALA A 117 3.97 -0.57 -20.92
CA ALA A 117 4.19 -1.29 -22.19
C ALA A 117 2.93 -1.35 -23.10
N LYS A 118 1.83 -0.70 -22.73
CA LYS A 118 0.53 -0.68 -23.45
C LYS A 118 -0.13 -2.05 -23.66
N GLN A 119 0.26 -3.06 -22.89
CA GLN A 119 -0.31 -4.42 -22.90
C GLN A 119 -1.59 -4.50 -22.05
N TYR A 120 -2.57 -3.63 -22.32
CA TYR A 120 -3.73 -3.39 -21.45
C TYR A 120 -4.53 -4.66 -21.10
N HIS A 121 -4.74 -5.55 -22.08
CA HIS A 121 -5.43 -6.84 -21.90
C HIS A 121 -4.81 -7.72 -20.80
N MET A 122 -3.50 -7.64 -20.56
CA MET A 122 -2.83 -8.46 -19.56
C MET A 122 -3.20 -8.08 -18.12
N LEU A 123 -3.58 -6.82 -17.84
CA LEU A 123 -3.92 -6.38 -16.49
C LEU A 123 -5.12 -7.15 -15.92
N GLY A 124 -6.17 -7.36 -16.72
CA GLY A 124 -7.35 -8.13 -16.31
C GLY A 124 -7.03 -9.61 -16.05
N ILE A 125 -6.09 -10.18 -16.81
CA ILE A 125 -5.60 -11.56 -16.60
C ILE A 125 -4.77 -11.64 -15.31
N TYR A 126 -3.86 -10.69 -15.06
CA TYR A 126 -3.08 -10.67 -13.83
C TYR A 126 -3.97 -10.48 -12.59
N LEU A 127 -4.98 -9.59 -12.66
CA LEU A 127 -5.97 -9.41 -11.60
C LEU A 127 -6.67 -10.74 -11.24
N GLN A 128 -7.13 -11.48 -12.25
CA GLN A 128 -7.77 -12.79 -12.05
C GLN A 128 -6.79 -13.85 -11.50
N ARG A 129 -5.55 -13.90 -12.00
CA ARG A 129 -4.50 -14.80 -11.48
C ARG A 129 -4.19 -14.50 -10.00
N SER A 130 -4.08 -13.23 -9.64
CA SER A 130 -3.87 -12.81 -8.25
C SER A 130 -5.05 -13.18 -7.35
N TRP A 131 -6.31 -13.03 -7.80
CA TRP A 131 -7.46 -13.51 -7.03
C TRP A 131 -7.37 -15.00 -6.70
N LEU A 132 -7.00 -15.85 -7.68
CA LEU A 132 -6.84 -17.29 -7.45
C LEU A 132 -5.72 -17.58 -6.44
N VAL A 133 -4.55 -16.97 -6.61
CA VAL A 133 -3.38 -17.18 -5.73
C VAL A 133 -3.65 -16.69 -4.30
N LEU A 134 -4.21 -15.48 -4.12
CA LEU A 134 -4.52 -14.93 -2.82
C LEU A 134 -5.69 -15.65 -2.14
N PHE A 135 -6.68 -16.15 -2.89
CA PHE A 135 -7.76 -16.96 -2.33
C PHE A 135 -7.24 -18.28 -1.77
N CYS A 136 -6.36 -18.98 -2.50
CA CYS A 136 -5.67 -20.17 -1.98
C CYS A 136 -4.86 -19.85 -0.71
N CYS A 137 -4.16 -18.72 -0.66
CA CYS A 137 -3.44 -18.28 0.54
C CYS A 137 -4.40 -18.00 1.72
N ALA A 138 -5.48 -17.26 1.50
CA ALA A 138 -6.49 -16.98 2.53
C ALA A 138 -7.12 -18.26 3.10
N VAL A 139 -7.38 -19.27 2.26
CA VAL A 139 -7.84 -20.59 2.70
C VAL A 139 -6.80 -21.30 3.57
N ILE A 140 -5.50 -21.21 3.24
CA ILE A 140 -4.40 -21.77 4.05
C ILE A 140 -4.28 -21.04 5.41
N LEU A 141 -4.66 -19.76 5.49
CA LEU A 141 -4.62 -18.96 6.71
C LEU A 141 -5.84 -19.19 7.65
N LEU A 142 -6.94 -19.77 7.16
CA LEU A 142 -8.17 -20.03 7.94
C LEU A 142 -7.94 -20.73 9.30
N PRO A 143 -7.08 -21.76 9.43
CA PRO A 143 -6.88 -22.44 10.72
C PRO A 143 -6.40 -21.49 11.83
N VAL A 144 -5.62 -20.45 11.51
CA VAL A 144 -5.14 -19.47 12.50
C VAL A 144 -6.31 -18.69 13.13
N TYR A 145 -7.34 -18.40 12.33
CA TYR A 145 -8.57 -17.74 12.78
C TYR A 145 -9.51 -18.70 13.52
N ILE A 146 -9.67 -19.94 13.02
CA ILE A 146 -10.56 -20.93 13.63
C ILE A 146 -10.04 -21.39 15.01
N PHE A 147 -8.72 -21.53 15.16
CA PHE A 147 -8.08 -22.01 16.39
C PHE A 147 -7.51 -20.88 17.26
N THR A 148 -7.98 -19.64 17.12
CA THR A 148 -7.46 -18.50 17.88
C THR A 148 -7.51 -18.73 19.40
N THR A 149 -8.65 -19.12 19.99
CA THR A 149 -8.73 -19.35 21.45
C THR A 149 -7.69 -20.34 21.99
N PRO A 150 -7.57 -21.59 21.48
CA PRO A 150 -6.55 -22.51 21.97
C PRO A 150 -5.11 -22.06 21.65
N LEU A 151 -4.87 -21.34 20.54
CA LEU A 151 -3.57 -20.75 20.24
C LEU A 151 -3.17 -19.70 21.27
N LEU A 152 -4.09 -18.81 21.67
CA LEU A 152 -3.81 -17.75 22.65
C LEU A 152 -3.61 -18.32 24.07
N ILE A 153 -4.42 -19.30 24.47
CA ILE A 153 -4.23 -20.03 25.73
C ILE A 153 -2.86 -20.75 25.75
N ALA A 154 -2.45 -21.36 24.63
CA ALA A 154 -1.14 -21.99 24.51
C ALA A 154 0.03 -20.99 24.55
N LEU A 155 -0.21 -19.73 24.16
CA LEU A 155 0.72 -18.60 24.31
C LEU A 155 0.66 -17.93 25.69
N GLY A 156 -0.09 -18.49 26.65
CA GLY A 156 -0.18 -17.99 28.02
C GLY A 156 -1.05 -16.75 28.19
N GLN A 157 -1.94 -16.45 27.24
CA GLN A 157 -2.93 -15.39 27.39
C GLN A 157 -4.05 -15.79 28.36
N ASP A 158 -4.69 -14.78 28.95
CA ASP A 158 -5.83 -14.98 29.83
C ASP A 158 -6.97 -15.76 29.13
N PRO A 159 -7.61 -16.74 29.78
CA PRO A 159 -8.67 -17.55 29.17
C PRO A 159 -9.93 -16.77 28.76
N GLU A 160 -10.32 -15.74 29.51
CA GLU A 160 -11.51 -14.91 29.22
C GLU A 160 -11.24 -14.04 27.98
N ILE A 161 -10.11 -13.35 27.95
CA ILE A 161 -9.64 -12.58 26.79
C ILE A 161 -9.50 -13.51 25.56
N SER A 162 -8.96 -14.71 25.74
CA SER A 162 -8.78 -15.70 24.67
C SER A 162 -10.09 -16.23 24.10
N ALA A 163 -11.15 -16.36 24.91
CA ALA A 163 -12.47 -16.76 24.44
C ALA A 163 -13.14 -15.65 23.61
N VAL A 164 -13.07 -14.40 24.07
CA VAL A 164 -13.58 -13.24 23.31
C VAL A 164 -12.78 -13.04 22.03
N ALA A 165 -11.45 -13.20 22.07
CA ALA A 165 -10.57 -13.12 20.91
C ALA A 165 -10.92 -14.19 19.86
N GLY A 166 -11.28 -15.41 20.27
CA GLY A 166 -11.79 -16.43 19.34
C GLY A 166 -13.10 -16.04 18.67
N THR A 167 -14.01 -15.39 19.40
CA THR A 167 -15.25 -14.86 18.80
C THR A 167 -14.94 -13.78 17.77
N ILE A 168 -14.05 -12.83 18.11
CA ILE A 168 -13.62 -11.73 17.22
C ILE A 168 -12.88 -12.25 15.99
N SER A 169 -12.04 -13.27 16.11
CA SER A 169 -11.29 -13.83 14.98
C SER A 169 -12.21 -14.46 13.92
N LEU A 170 -13.30 -15.12 14.32
CA LEU A 170 -14.28 -15.66 13.36
C LEU A 170 -14.95 -14.55 12.55
N TRP A 171 -15.27 -13.41 13.17
CA TRP A 171 -15.78 -12.23 12.46
C TRP A 171 -14.75 -11.60 11.50
N TYR A 172 -13.46 -11.78 11.76
CA TYR A 172 -12.41 -11.31 10.86
C TYR A 172 -12.16 -12.21 9.65
N ILE A 173 -12.67 -13.44 9.60
CA ILE A 173 -12.58 -14.31 8.41
C ILE A 173 -13.16 -13.62 7.15
N PRO A 174 -14.41 -13.11 7.12
CA PRO A 174 -14.93 -12.39 5.96
C PRO A 174 -14.20 -11.07 5.67
N VAL A 175 -13.55 -10.45 6.66
CA VAL A 175 -12.68 -9.27 6.44
C VAL A 175 -11.39 -9.68 5.72
N MET A 176 -10.73 -10.76 6.15
CA MET A 176 -9.53 -11.30 5.49
C MET A 176 -9.81 -11.63 4.02
N PHE A 177 -10.96 -12.26 3.71
CA PHE A 177 -11.34 -12.51 2.31
C PHE A 177 -11.55 -11.21 1.52
N SER A 178 -12.15 -10.17 2.11
CA SER A 178 -12.36 -8.89 1.41
C SER A 178 -11.04 -8.26 0.90
N TYR A 179 -9.93 -8.44 1.64
CA TYR A 179 -8.62 -7.89 1.27
C TYR A 179 -8.07 -8.44 -0.04
N ILE A 180 -8.42 -9.67 -0.43
CA ILE A 180 -8.06 -10.26 -1.72
C ILE A 180 -8.48 -9.31 -2.85
N TRP A 181 -9.74 -8.86 -2.81
CA TRP A 181 -10.27 -7.94 -3.80
C TRP A 181 -9.82 -6.51 -3.54
N ALA A 182 -9.85 -6.03 -2.28
CA ALA A 182 -9.52 -4.65 -1.97
C ALA A 182 -8.11 -4.25 -2.43
N PHE A 183 -7.08 -5.06 -2.13
CA PHE A 183 -5.70 -4.75 -2.55
C PHE A 183 -5.52 -4.91 -4.05
N THR A 184 -6.01 -6.01 -4.62
CA THR A 184 -5.78 -6.27 -6.05
C THR A 184 -6.54 -5.29 -6.95
N LEU A 185 -7.76 -4.88 -6.59
CA LEU A 185 -8.52 -3.84 -7.28
C LEU A 185 -7.89 -2.45 -7.09
N GLN A 186 -7.42 -2.13 -5.88
CA GLN A 186 -6.70 -0.87 -5.64
C GLN A 186 -5.46 -0.78 -6.53
N MET A 187 -4.59 -1.80 -6.52
CA MET A 187 -3.36 -1.84 -7.34
C MET A 187 -3.67 -1.83 -8.84
N TYR A 188 -4.69 -2.57 -9.27
CA TYR A 188 -5.15 -2.58 -10.66
C TYR A 188 -5.67 -1.20 -11.12
N LEU A 189 -6.40 -0.47 -10.29
CA LEU A 189 -6.91 0.87 -10.58
C LEU A 189 -5.80 1.94 -10.46
N GLN A 190 -4.88 1.78 -9.51
CA GLN A 190 -3.70 2.64 -9.29
C GLN A 190 -2.77 2.62 -10.51
N ALA A 191 -2.45 1.44 -11.04
CA ALA A 191 -1.66 1.27 -12.26
C ALA A 191 -2.26 1.94 -13.51
N GLN A 192 -3.57 2.23 -13.50
CA GLN A 192 -4.29 2.93 -14.57
C GLN A 192 -4.55 4.41 -14.26
N SER A 193 -4.02 4.93 -13.14
CA SER A 193 -4.30 6.27 -12.59
C SER A 193 -5.80 6.55 -12.35
N LYS A 194 -6.61 5.51 -12.11
CA LYS A 194 -8.07 5.61 -11.87
C LYS A 194 -8.44 5.71 -10.39
N ASN A 195 -7.48 6.07 -9.54
CA ASN A 195 -7.56 5.94 -8.09
C ASN A 195 -8.67 6.79 -7.43
N MET A 196 -9.17 7.84 -8.09
CA MET A 196 -10.29 8.66 -7.61
C MET A 196 -11.53 7.85 -7.20
N ILE A 197 -11.85 6.75 -7.90
CA ILE A 197 -13.01 5.91 -7.52
C ILE A 197 -12.78 5.22 -6.17
N VAL A 198 -11.54 4.81 -5.88
CA VAL A 198 -11.15 4.21 -4.60
C VAL A 198 -11.36 5.22 -3.47
N THR A 199 -10.93 6.46 -3.66
CA THR A 199 -11.10 7.56 -2.70
C THR A 199 -12.56 7.90 -2.43
N TYR A 200 -13.39 8.04 -3.48
CA TYR A 200 -14.82 8.34 -3.31
C TYR A 200 -15.55 7.21 -2.56
N LEU A 201 -15.28 5.95 -2.93
CA LEU A 201 -15.84 4.79 -2.23
C LEU A 201 -15.37 4.71 -0.78
N ALA A 202 -14.09 5.03 -0.50
CA ALA A 202 -13.55 5.00 0.85
C ALA A 202 -14.22 6.05 1.76
N PHE A 203 -14.37 7.30 1.32
CA PHE A 203 -15.03 8.34 2.12
C PHE A 203 -16.52 8.07 2.34
N LEU A 204 -17.22 7.60 1.29
CA LEU A 204 -18.62 7.17 1.41
C LEU A 204 -18.75 6.03 2.44
N ASN A 205 -17.86 5.04 2.35
CA ASN A 205 -17.81 3.90 3.26
C ASN A 205 -17.51 4.31 4.70
N LEU A 206 -16.64 5.30 4.95
CA LEU A 206 -16.37 5.79 6.30
C LEU A 206 -17.63 6.39 6.95
N GLY A 207 -18.40 7.18 6.19
CA GLY A 207 -19.68 7.73 6.64
C GLY A 207 -20.72 6.64 6.91
N ILE A 208 -20.84 5.66 6.00
CA ILE A 208 -21.73 4.50 6.18
C ILE A 208 -21.30 3.66 7.39
N HIS A 209 -20.00 3.42 7.58
CA HIS A 209 -19.47 2.68 8.71
C HIS A 209 -19.80 3.36 10.04
N LEU A 210 -19.59 4.67 10.15
CA LEU A 210 -19.94 5.43 11.35
C LEU A 210 -21.44 5.30 11.68
N PHE A 211 -22.29 5.46 10.68
CA PHE A 211 -23.74 5.32 10.82
C PHE A 211 -24.16 3.89 11.22
N LEU A 212 -23.62 2.86 10.55
CA LEU A 212 -23.93 1.46 10.85
C LEU A 212 -23.42 1.06 12.23
N SER A 213 -22.20 1.46 12.61
CA SER A 213 -21.65 1.21 13.94
C SER A 213 -22.54 1.84 15.02
N TRP A 214 -22.95 3.11 14.86
CA TRP A 214 -23.92 3.73 15.78
C TRP A 214 -25.27 2.99 15.80
N LEU A 215 -25.83 2.65 14.64
CA LEU A 215 -27.15 2.02 14.52
C LEU A 215 -27.18 0.63 15.18
N LEU A 216 -26.21 -0.24 14.85
CA LEU A 216 -26.18 -1.62 15.35
C LEU A 216 -25.78 -1.68 16.83
N THR A 217 -24.91 -0.80 17.31
CA THR A 217 -24.37 -0.87 18.68
C THR A 217 -25.17 -0.03 19.68
N VAL A 218 -25.54 1.21 19.34
CA VAL A 218 -26.25 2.11 20.26
C VAL A 218 -27.76 1.96 20.15
N LYS A 219 -28.28 1.91 18.91
CA LYS A 219 -29.74 1.91 18.69
C LYS A 219 -30.36 0.51 18.77
N PHE A 220 -29.68 -0.52 18.26
CA PHE A 220 -30.12 -1.92 18.33
C PHE A 220 -29.46 -2.72 19.45
N GLN A 221 -28.46 -2.16 20.15
CA GLN A 221 -27.83 -2.77 21.32
C GLN A 221 -27.25 -4.18 21.08
N LEU A 222 -26.75 -4.45 19.87
CA LEU A 222 -26.19 -5.75 19.47
C LEU A 222 -24.76 -6.01 20.01
N GLY A 223 -24.25 -5.13 20.88
CA GLY A 223 -22.93 -5.24 21.50
C GLY A 223 -21.81 -5.51 20.48
N LEU A 224 -20.94 -6.48 20.81
CA LEU A 224 -19.78 -6.83 20.00
C LEU A 224 -20.17 -7.29 18.58
N ALA A 225 -21.24 -8.08 18.44
CA ALA A 225 -21.74 -8.50 17.14
C ALA A 225 -22.23 -7.32 16.28
N GLY A 226 -22.72 -6.24 16.92
CA GLY A 226 -23.05 -4.98 16.25
C GLY A 226 -21.84 -4.30 15.63
N VAL A 227 -20.72 -4.20 16.36
CA VAL A 227 -19.48 -3.59 15.84
C VAL A 227 -18.84 -4.47 14.76
N MET A 228 -18.70 -5.77 15.03
CA MET A 228 -18.08 -6.67 14.07
C MET A 228 -18.92 -6.80 12.80
N GLY A 229 -20.26 -6.75 12.91
CA GLY A 229 -21.17 -6.71 11.77
C GLY A 229 -21.04 -5.44 10.93
N SER A 230 -21.02 -4.25 11.54
CA SER A 230 -20.80 -3.00 10.79
C SER A 230 -19.42 -2.94 10.15
N MET A 231 -18.39 -3.47 10.83
CA MET A 231 -17.03 -3.61 10.31
C MET A 231 -17.02 -4.48 9.06
N VAL A 232 -17.54 -5.71 9.11
CA VAL A 232 -17.59 -6.63 7.96
C VAL A 232 -18.30 -5.98 6.76
N ILE A 233 -19.47 -5.38 6.96
CA ILE A 233 -20.19 -4.69 5.88
C ILE A 233 -19.31 -3.59 5.24
N SER A 234 -18.59 -2.84 6.07
CA SER A 234 -17.77 -1.71 5.62
C SER A 234 -16.48 -2.13 4.91
N PHE A 235 -15.95 -3.34 5.15
CA PHE A 235 -14.85 -3.86 4.34
C PHE A 235 -15.32 -4.34 2.95
N TRP A 236 -16.58 -4.75 2.82
CA TRP A 236 -17.15 -5.23 1.56
C TRP A 236 -17.77 -4.15 0.66
N ILE A 237 -18.25 -3.02 1.22
CA ILE A 237 -18.81 -1.92 0.42
C ILE A 237 -17.82 -1.39 -0.65
N PRO A 238 -16.56 -1.05 -0.34
CA PRO A 238 -15.60 -0.60 -1.34
C PRO A 238 -15.30 -1.68 -2.39
N VAL A 239 -15.20 -2.95 -1.97
CA VAL A 239 -14.98 -4.10 -2.86
C VAL A 239 -16.09 -4.21 -3.90
N PHE A 240 -17.36 -4.20 -3.49
CA PHE A 240 -18.48 -4.26 -4.43
C PHE A 240 -18.56 -3.02 -5.33
N GLY A 241 -18.28 -1.83 -4.81
CA GLY A 241 -18.22 -0.60 -5.60
C GLY A 241 -17.12 -0.62 -6.67
N GLN A 242 -15.93 -1.12 -6.32
CA GLN A 242 -14.80 -1.27 -7.25
C GLN A 242 -15.07 -2.36 -8.30
N LEU A 243 -15.61 -3.51 -7.89
CA LEU A 243 -16.02 -4.58 -8.82
C LEU A 243 -17.08 -4.09 -9.81
N ALA A 244 -18.10 -3.37 -9.33
CA ALA A 244 -19.11 -2.76 -10.18
C ALA A 244 -18.47 -1.76 -11.17
N PHE A 245 -17.57 -0.89 -10.71
CA PHE A 245 -16.86 0.03 -11.59
C PHE A 245 -16.05 -0.70 -12.67
N VAL A 246 -15.29 -1.75 -12.32
CA VAL A 246 -14.48 -2.51 -13.28
C VAL A 246 -15.36 -3.27 -14.27
N PHE A 247 -16.42 -3.93 -13.82
CA PHE A 247 -17.28 -4.78 -14.66
C PHE A 247 -18.24 -3.99 -15.55
N PHE A 248 -18.77 -2.86 -15.09
CA PHE A 248 -19.75 -2.04 -15.83
C PHE A 248 -19.11 -0.88 -16.61
N GLY A 249 -17.93 -1.12 -17.19
CA GLY A 249 -17.34 -0.23 -18.19
C GLY A 249 -16.37 0.85 -17.68
N GLY A 250 -15.99 0.84 -16.40
CA GLY A 250 -14.96 1.74 -15.86
C GLY A 250 -13.55 1.41 -16.35
N CYS A 251 -13.29 0.17 -16.80
CA CYS A 251 -11.97 -0.31 -17.26
C CYS A 251 -12.04 -1.06 -18.63
N PRO A 252 -12.54 -0.44 -19.72
CA PRO A 252 -12.90 -1.17 -20.94
C PRO A 252 -11.70 -1.70 -21.76
N LEU A 253 -10.50 -1.11 -21.59
CA LEU A 253 -9.28 -1.55 -22.28
C LEU A 253 -8.54 -2.66 -21.52
N THR A 254 -8.80 -2.78 -20.23
CA THR A 254 -8.01 -3.55 -19.25
C THR A 254 -8.82 -4.69 -18.62
N TRP A 255 -10.14 -4.60 -18.66
CA TRP A 255 -11.08 -5.65 -18.27
C TRP A 255 -11.96 -6.07 -19.45
N THR A 256 -11.67 -7.23 -20.02
CA THR A 256 -12.45 -7.85 -21.11
C THR A 256 -13.35 -8.99 -20.62
N GLY A 257 -13.56 -9.11 -19.31
CA GLY A 257 -14.28 -10.22 -18.67
C GLY A 257 -13.38 -11.33 -18.14
N PHE A 258 -14.00 -12.40 -17.66
CA PHE A 258 -13.29 -13.58 -17.16
C PHE A 258 -12.62 -14.36 -18.31
N SER A 259 -11.40 -14.83 -18.10
CA SER A 259 -10.60 -15.52 -19.12
C SER A 259 -9.98 -16.80 -18.58
N SER A 260 -10.03 -17.88 -19.36
CA SER A 260 -9.37 -19.15 -19.02
C SER A 260 -7.84 -19.01 -18.90
N SER A 261 -7.23 -17.97 -19.50
CA SER A 261 -5.82 -17.61 -19.29
C SER A 261 -5.47 -17.23 -17.85
N ALA A 262 -6.48 -17.00 -16.98
CA ALA A 262 -6.28 -16.87 -15.55
C ALA A 262 -5.77 -18.16 -14.87
N PHE A 263 -5.95 -19.33 -15.51
CA PHE A 263 -5.48 -20.61 -14.97
C PHE A 263 -4.13 -21.06 -15.54
N THR A 264 -3.57 -20.35 -16.54
CA THR A 264 -2.23 -20.65 -17.08
C THR A 264 -1.16 -19.86 -16.33
N ASP A 265 0.08 -20.39 -16.33
CA ASP A 265 1.29 -19.71 -15.83
C ASP A 265 1.27 -19.27 -14.34
N LEU A 266 0.33 -19.80 -13.56
CA LEU A 266 0.15 -19.48 -12.14
C LEU A 266 1.43 -19.68 -11.31
N GLY A 267 2.28 -20.64 -11.65
CA GLY A 267 3.52 -20.92 -10.92
C GLY A 267 4.51 -19.75 -10.88
N ALA A 268 4.60 -18.95 -11.96
CA ALA A 268 5.48 -17.79 -12.00
C ALA A 268 4.99 -16.66 -11.07
N ILE A 269 3.69 -16.38 -11.11
CA ILE A 269 3.05 -15.38 -10.24
C ILE A 269 3.07 -15.84 -8.79
N MET A 270 2.77 -17.12 -8.53
CA MET A 270 2.84 -17.69 -7.18
C MET A 270 4.24 -17.56 -6.58
N LYS A 271 5.31 -17.81 -7.35
CA LYS A 271 6.70 -17.62 -6.88
C LYS A 271 7.00 -16.15 -6.55
N LEU A 272 6.60 -15.22 -7.42
CA LEU A 272 6.80 -13.78 -7.21
C LEU A 272 6.01 -13.26 -6.00
N SER A 273 4.70 -13.57 -5.96
CA SER A 273 3.81 -13.24 -4.85
C SER A 273 4.31 -13.82 -3.53
N LEU A 274 4.73 -15.09 -3.49
CA LEU A 274 5.25 -15.70 -2.25
C LEU A 274 6.53 -15.01 -1.77
N SER A 275 7.46 -14.68 -2.68
CA SER A 275 8.68 -13.95 -2.33
C SER A 275 8.36 -12.58 -1.72
N SER A 276 7.43 -11.84 -2.32
CA SER A 276 7.01 -10.52 -1.84
C SER A 276 6.18 -10.60 -0.55
N GLY A 277 5.30 -11.60 -0.41
CA GLY A 277 4.54 -11.90 0.80
C GLY A 277 5.42 -12.22 2.00
N VAL A 278 6.46 -13.05 1.80
CA VAL A 278 7.45 -13.35 2.86
C VAL A 278 8.24 -12.09 3.23
N MET A 279 8.70 -11.31 2.25
CA MET A 279 9.45 -10.07 2.48
C MET A 279 8.65 -9.07 3.34
N LEU A 280 7.43 -8.72 2.92
CA LEU A 280 6.59 -7.75 3.63
C LEU A 280 6.11 -8.28 5.00
N CYS A 281 5.83 -9.58 5.12
CA CYS A 281 5.49 -10.18 6.40
C CYS A 281 6.67 -10.11 7.39
N LEU A 282 7.90 -10.38 6.94
CA LEU A 282 9.10 -10.26 7.77
C LEU A 282 9.35 -8.80 8.19
N GLU A 283 9.14 -7.83 7.29
CA GLU A 283 9.25 -6.41 7.60
C GLU A 283 8.25 -5.97 8.69
N LEU A 284 6.97 -6.36 8.56
CA LEU A 284 5.93 -6.05 9.55
C LEU A 284 6.21 -6.70 10.91
N TRP A 285 6.77 -7.91 10.92
CA TRP A 285 7.19 -8.62 12.13
C TRP A 285 8.42 -7.98 12.78
N TYR A 286 9.44 -7.67 11.99
CA TYR A 286 10.65 -6.97 12.44
C TYR A 286 10.29 -5.63 13.11
N ASN A 287 9.43 -4.83 12.49
CA ASN A 287 8.91 -3.59 13.09
C ASN A 287 8.16 -3.84 14.42
N THR A 288 7.38 -4.92 14.51
CA THR A 288 6.66 -5.27 15.75
C THR A 288 7.61 -5.68 16.88
N ILE A 289 8.66 -6.44 16.54
CA ILE A 289 9.73 -6.83 17.48
C ILE A 289 10.51 -5.60 17.92
N LEU A 290 10.84 -4.67 17.02
CA LEU A 290 11.51 -3.41 17.37
C LEU A 290 10.68 -2.57 18.35
N VAL A 291 9.37 -2.40 18.09
CA VAL A 291 8.45 -1.67 18.99
C VAL A 291 8.35 -2.34 20.36
N LEU A 292 8.28 -3.68 20.42
CA LEU A 292 8.32 -4.41 21.69
C LEU A 292 9.63 -4.18 22.45
N LEU A 293 10.77 -4.29 21.76
CA LEU A 293 12.10 -4.11 22.37
C LEU A 293 12.33 -2.68 22.87
N THR A 294 11.88 -1.65 22.13
CA THR A 294 11.99 -0.25 22.58
C THR A 294 11.03 0.08 23.72
N GLY A 295 9.90 -0.63 23.83
CA GLY A 295 9.03 -0.62 25.02
C GLY A 295 9.74 -1.02 26.33
N TYR A 296 10.83 -1.79 26.26
CA TYR A 296 11.65 -2.16 27.42
C TYR A 296 12.86 -1.23 27.68
N MET A 297 13.04 -0.16 26.89
CA MET A 297 14.15 0.77 27.09
C MET A 297 13.88 1.77 28.22
N LYS A 298 14.94 2.26 28.87
CA LYS A 298 14.85 3.22 29.99
C LYS A 298 14.09 4.51 29.67
N ASN A 299 14.03 4.90 28.40
CA ASN A 299 13.25 6.04 27.89
C ASN A 299 12.28 5.56 26.79
N ALA A 300 11.45 4.57 27.11
CA ALA A 300 10.56 3.91 26.15
C ALA A 300 9.68 4.90 25.36
N GLU A 301 9.09 5.90 26.01
CA GLU A 301 8.23 6.92 25.38
C GLU A 301 8.92 7.62 24.19
N VAL A 302 10.11 8.20 24.40
CA VAL A 302 10.87 8.90 23.35
C VAL A 302 11.33 7.94 22.25
N ALA A 303 11.69 6.70 22.58
CA ALA A 303 12.11 5.70 21.61
C ALA A 303 10.94 5.18 20.75
N LEU A 304 9.77 5.00 21.36
CA LEU A 304 8.52 4.62 20.71
C LEU A 304 7.99 5.75 19.82
N ASP A 305 8.03 7.00 20.27
CA ASP A 305 7.67 8.16 19.44
C ASP A 305 8.59 8.28 18.21
N ALA A 306 9.91 8.18 18.40
CA ALA A 306 10.87 8.22 17.30
C ALA A 306 10.64 7.07 16.29
N LEU A 307 10.40 5.85 16.76
CA LEU A 307 10.04 4.71 15.91
C LEU A 307 8.69 4.88 15.21
N SER A 308 7.69 5.47 15.87
CA SER A 308 6.36 5.69 15.29
C SER A 308 6.42 6.72 14.17
N ILE A 309 7.16 7.82 14.39
CA ILE A 309 7.42 8.84 13.37
C ILE A 309 8.18 8.23 12.18
N TRP A 310 9.22 7.44 12.44
CA TRP A 310 10.00 6.76 11.40
C TRP A 310 9.17 5.75 10.61
N ALA A 311 8.40 4.87 11.28
CA ALA A 311 7.57 3.87 10.64
C ALA A 311 6.44 4.49 9.80
N PHE A 312 5.85 5.59 10.28
CA PHE A 312 4.83 6.34 9.52
C PHE A 312 5.43 7.01 8.26
N GLY A 313 6.68 7.50 8.36
CA GLY A 313 7.45 7.97 7.20
C GLY A 313 7.74 6.86 6.20
N SER A 314 8.25 5.71 6.65
CA SER A 314 8.54 4.54 5.82
C SER A 314 7.30 4.02 5.09
N ALA A 315 6.14 3.92 5.75
CA ALA A 315 4.87 3.51 5.12
C ALA A 315 4.34 4.49 4.05
N CYS A 316 4.83 5.74 4.04
CA CYS A 316 4.56 6.71 2.97
C CYS A 316 5.55 6.60 1.79
N PHE A 317 6.74 6.02 2.00
CA PHE A 317 7.80 5.93 0.99
C PHE A 317 7.97 4.54 0.34
N LEU A 318 7.63 3.45 1.03
CA LEU A 318 7.83 2.06 0.54
C LEU A 318 6.74 1.54 -0.40
N GLU A 319 5.67 2.30 -0.64
CA GLU A 319 4.62 1.99 -1.62
C GLU A 319 4.65 2.95 -2.83
N HIS A 320 5.85 3.26 -3.33
CA HIS A 320 6.09 4.12 -4.49
C HIS A 320 7.17 3.59 -5.44
#